data_AF-A0A3D4HRH1-F1
#
_entry.id   AF-A0A3D4HRH1-F1
#
_cell.length_a   1.000
_cell.length_b   1.000
_cell.length_c   1.000
_cell.angle_alpha   90.00
_cell.angle_beta   90.00
_cell.angle_gamma   90.00
#
_symmetry.space_group_name_H-M   'P 1'
#
loop_
_entity.id
_entity.type
_entity.pdbx_description
1 polymer ?
#
loop_
_entity_poly.entity_id
_entity_poly.type
_entity_poly.pdbx_seq_one_letter_code
_entity_poly.pdbx_strand_id
1 'polypeptide(L)'
;DNISAEVKKDVNGQPLNPCSREYPRNYIKTGISAIDGLTTLIRGQKLPIFSGNGLPHDQLAAQIVRQASLGEDTDEGFAIVFAAMGVKHDVADFFRRTFEDSGASSHVVMYLNLANDPVVERLITPKVALTAAEYLAFEKGMHILVILTDMTSFAEAMREVSSSRGEIPSRKGYPGYLYSELATLYERAGIVKGCKGSVTQIPILTMPNDDITHPIPDLTGYITEGQIVLDRTLFQKGIYPPINVLPSLSRLMKDGIGEGYTREDHQDLANQLFSSYAHVGEARALASVIGEDELSPIDKKYI
;
A
#
# COMPACT_ATOMS: atom_id res chain seq x y z
N ASP A 1 -15.96 28.15 -9.08
CA ASP A 1 -15.12 28.74 -8.02
C ASP A 1 -13.68 28.85 -8.48
N ASN A 2 -13.07 30.03 -8.33
CA ASN A 2 -11.66 30.25 -8.67
C ASN A 2 -10.78 29.59 -7.60
N ILE A 3 -10.18 28.45 -7.93
CA ILE A 3 -9.18 27.79 -7.09
C ILE A 3 -7.91 28.64 -7.12
N SER A 4 -7.62 29.37 -6.04
CA SER A 4 -6.37 30.13 -5.87
C SER A 4 -5.38 29.35 -5.02
N ALA A 5 -4.13 29.24 -5.47
CA ALA A 5 -3.08 28.60 -4.70
C ALA A 5 -2.63 29.49 -3.54
N GLU A 6 -2.70 28.99 -2.31
CA GLU A 6 -2.15 29.68 -1.12
C GLU A 6 -0.62 29.62 -1.09
N VAL A 7 -0.04 28.49 -1.50
CA VAL A 7 1.41 28.21 -1.44
C VAL A 7 1.84 27.50 -2.72
N LYS A 8 3.05 27.80 -3.19
CA LYS A 8 3.73 27.06 -4.28
C LYS A 8 4.92 26.30 -3.71
N LYS A 9 5.00 25.00 -4.01
CA LYS A 9 6.10 24.12 -3.59
C LYS A 9 6.68 23.37 -4.78
N ASP A 10 7.95 22.99 -4.66
CA ASP A 10 8.58 22.06 -5.61
C ASP A 10 7.99 20.65 -5.42
N VAL A 11 7.57 20.03 -6.52
CA VAL A 11 6.97 18.69 -6.53
C VAL A 11 8.01 17.59 -6.26
N ASN A 12 9.28 17.87 -6.52
CA ASN A 12 10.36 16.93 -6.21
C ASN A 12 10.53 16.72 -4.70
N GLY A 13 9.99 17.62 -3.89
CA GLY A 13 10.06 17.56 -2.43
C GLY A 13 11.48 17.76 -1.91
N GLN A 14 11.65 17.59 -0.60
CA GLN A 14 12.96 17.52 0.04
C GLN A 14 13.01 16.27 0.91
N PRO A 15 14.12 15.53 0.90
CA PRO A 15 14.25 14.37 1.76
C PRO A 15 14.16 14.80 3.22
N LEU A 16 13.32 14.10 4.00
CA LEU A 16 13.24 14.32 5.44
C LEU A 16 14.58 14.03 6.09
N ASN A 17 15.04 14.93 6.97
CA ASN A 17 16.27 14.71 7.72
C ASN A 17 16.09 13.48 8.63
N PRO A 18 16.95 12.44 8.54
CA PRO A 18 16.82 11.24 9.37
C PRO A 18 16.79 11.54 10.88
N CYS A 19 17.52 12.57 11.34
CA CYS A 19 17.56 12.96 12.75
C CYS A 19 16.26 13.63 13.24
N SER A 20 15.47 14.19 12.32
CA SER A 20 14.17 14.78 12.63
C SER A 20 13.02 13.80 12.50
N ARG A 21 13.25 12.56 12.07
CA ARG A 21 12.21 11.54 12.02
C ARG A 21 11.87 11.04 13.43
N GLU A 22 10.59 10.78 13.63
CA GLU A 22 10.07 10.08 14.81
C GLU A 22 9.67 8.67 14.43
N TYR A 23 9.81 7.73 15.37
CA TYR A 23 9.50 6.34 15.10
C TYR A 23 7.99 6.16 14.93
N PRO A 24 7.52 5.57 13.81
CA PRO A 24 6.10 5.29 13.58
C PRO A 24 5.45 4.53 14.74
N ARG A 25 4.38 5.09 15.28
CA ARG A 25 3.58 4.49 16.35
C ARG A 25 2.11 4.77 16.07
N ASN A 26 1.25 3.97 16.68
CA ASN A 26 -0.20 4.01 16.49
C ASN A 26 -0.65 3.51 15.10
N TYR A 27 -1.85 2.95 15.04
CA TYR A 27 -2.34 2.24 13.86
C TYR A 27 -3.28 3.12 13.01
N ILE A 28 -3.54 2.65 11.79
CA ILE A 28 -4.66 3.08 10.95
C ILE A 28 -5.58 1.87 10.81
N LYS A 29 -6.85 2.02 11.20
CA LYS A 29 -7.87 0.98 11.04
C LYS A 29 -8.33 0.98 9.60
N THR A 30 -8.04 -0.09 8.86
CA THR A 30 -8.43 -0.24 7.45
C THR A 30 -9.82 -0.86 7.29
N GLY A 31 -10.35 -1.51 8.32
CA GLY A 31 -11.63 -2.23 8.28
C GLY A 31 -11.53 -3.65 7.72
N ILE A 32 -10.32 -4.11 7.41
CA ILE A 32 -10.07 -5.41 6.79
C ILE A 32 -9.31 -6.27 7.78
N SER A 33 -9.95 -7.34 8.28
CA SER A 33 -9.40 -8.17 9.35
C SER A 33 -8.01 -8.77 9.04
N ALA A 34 -7.76 -9.14 7.79
CA ALA A 34 -6.46 -9.67 7.38
C ALA A 34 -5.35 -8.61 7.45
N ILE A 35 -5.68 -7.33 7.22
CA ILE A 35 -4.73 -6.21 7.33
C ILE A 35 -4.65 -5.79 8.80
N ASP A 36 -5.77 -5.41 9.40
CA ASP A 36 -5.80 -4.86 10.76
C ASP A 36 -5.30 -5.84 11.81
N GLY A 37 -5.55 -7.15 11.64
CA GLY A 37 -5.23 -8.19 12.62
C GLY A 37 -3.91 -8.94 12.40
N LEU A 38 -3.39 -9.02 11.16
CA LEU A 38 -2.19 -9.81 10.85
C LEU A 38 -1.06 -9.01 10.19
N THR A 39 -1.38 -7.87 9.57
CA THR A 39 -0.39 -7.00 8.91
C THR A 39 -0.71 -5.52 9.16
N THR A 40 -0.94 -5.18 10.43
CA THR A 40 -1.49 -3.87 10.83
C THR A 40 -0.68 -2.73 10.24
N LEU A 41 -1.39 -1.75 9.65
CA LEU A 41 -0.81 -0.55 9.09
C LEU A 41 -0.54 0.48 10.20
N ILE A 42 0.72 0.92 10.31
CA ILE A 42 1.15 1.90 11.31
C ILE A 42 1.22 3.30 10.70
N ARG A 43 0.84 4.33 11.46
CA ARG A 43 0.90 5.74 11.01
C ARG A 43 2.35 6.11 10.67
N GLY A 44 2.57 6.60 9.45
CA GLY A 44 3.91 6.92 8.94
C GLY A 44 4.61 5.77 8.21
N GLN A 45 4.02 4.57 8.17
CA GLN A 45 4.56 3.41 7.47
C GLN A 45 4.35 3.50 5.95
N LYS A 46 5.22 2.83 5.19
CA LYS A 46 5.04 2.52 3.77
C LYS A 46 4.81 1.01 3.60
N LEU A 47 3.54 0.63 3.40
CA LEU A 47 3.11 -0.77 3.29
C LEU A 47 2.43 -1.01 1.93
N PRO A 48 3.13 -1.55 0.93
CA PRO A 48 2.59 -1.74 -0.41
C PRO A 48 1.66 -2.96 -0.51
N ILE A 49 0.77 -2.93 -1.51
CA ILE A 49 -0.05 -4.07 -1.93
C ILE A 49 0.51 -4.61 -3.24
N PHE A 50 0.97 -5.86 -3.20
CA PHE A 50 1.44 -6.62 -4.36
C PHE A 50 0.26 -7.39 -4.94
N SER A 51 -0.20 -6.93 -6.09
CA SER A 51 -1.33 -7.49 -6.83
C SER A 51 -0.85 -8.19 -8.10
N GLY A 52 -1.78 -8.80 -8.81
CA GLY A 52 -1.59 -9.45 -10.11
C GLY A 52 -2.64 -8.96 -11.11
N ASN A 53 -2.33 -9.05 -12.40
CA ASN A 53 -3.27 -8.62 -13.44
C ASN A 53 -4.60 -9.38 -13.32
N GLY A 54 -5.71 -8.64 -13.29
CA GLY A 54 -7.06 -9.18 -13.11
C GLY A 54 -7.46 -9.51 -11.67
N LEU A 55 -6.62 -9.26 -10.66
CA LEU A 55 -7.00 -9.34 -9.25
C LEU A 55 -7.71 -8.06 -8.78
N PRO A 56 -8.58 -8.11 -7.75
CA PRO A 56 -9.46 -7.00 -7.36
C PRO A 56 -8.76 -5.94 -6.48
N HIS A 57 -7.56 -5.51 -6.85
CA HIS A 57 -6.79 -4.50 -6.10
C HIS A 57 -7.44 -3.12 -6.12
N ASP A 58 -8.10 -2.73 -7.22
CA ASP A 58 -8.83 -1.46 -7.29
C ASP A 58 -10.03 -1.44 -6.32
N GLN A 59 -10.75 -2.57 -6.21
CA GLN A 59 -11.85 -2.71 -5.26
C GLN A 59 -11.34 -2.66 -3.81
N LEU A 60 -10.21 -3.33 -3.54
CA LEU A 60 -9.56 -3.29 -2.24
C LEU A 60 -9.11 -1.86 -1.88
N ALA A 61 -8.50 -1.14 -2.83
CA ALA A 61 -8.09 0.25 -2.63
C ALA A 61 -9.29 1.14 -2.31
N ALA A 62 -10.38 1.04 -3.09
CA ALA A 62 -11.59 1.80 -2.86
C ALA A 62 -12.26 1.45 -1.52
N GLN A 63 -12.22 0.17 -1.10
CA GLN A 63 -12.69 -0.26 0.21
C GLN A 63 -11.86 0.37 1.34
N ILE A 64 -10.53 0.33 1.24
CA ILE A 64 -9.63 0.98 2.20
C ILE A 64 -9.96 2.47 2.29
N VAL A 65 -10.14 3.18 1.17
CA VAL A 65 -10.49 4.61 1.21
C VAL A 65 -11.79 4.88 1.97
N ARG A 66 -12.78 4.00 1.82
CA ARG A 66 -14.08 4.14 2.49
C ARG A 66 -14.07 3.80 3.97
N GLN A 67 -13.18 2.89 4.39
CA GLN A 67 -13.18 2.31 5.74
C GLN A 67 -12.05 2.84 6.62
N ALA A 68 -11.00 3.42 6.01
CA ALA A 68 -9.83 3.92 6.71
C ALA A 68 -10.22 4.99 7.73
N SER A 69 -9.81 4.78 8.97
CA SER A 69 -10.03 5.72 10.07
C SER A 69 -8.89 5.64 11.08
N LEU A 70 -8.78 6.66 11.93
CA LEU A 70 -7.77 6.72 12.98
C LEU A 70 -8.17 6.01 14.29
N GLY A 71 -9.33 5.33 14.31
CA GLY A 71 -9.97 4.78 15.51
C GLY A 71 -11.23 5.55 15.91
N GLU A 72 -11.92 5.08 16.96
CA GLU A 72 -13.22 5.63 17.40
C GLU A 72 -13.08 6.83 18.35
N ASP A 73 -11.87 7.11 18.87
CA ASP A 73 -11.64 8.04 19.98
C ASP A 73 -10.70 9.23 19.64
N THR A 74 -10.73 9.74 18.40
CA THR A 74 -9.84 10.85 18.01
C THR A 74 -10.50 11.90 17.13
N ASP A 75 -10.32 13.16 17.52
CA ASP A 75 -10.70 14.37 16.76
C ASP A 75 -9.58 14.83 15.81
N GLU A 76 -8.52 14.04 15.64
CA GLU A 76 -7.41 14.39 14.76
C GLU A 76 -7.85 14.42 13.30
N GLY A 77 -7.39 15.43 12.56
CA GLY A 77 -7.72 15.56 11.14
C GLY A 77 -7.17 14.40 10.33
N PHE A 78 -8.04 13.63 9.69
CA PHE A 78 -7.69 12.55 8.77
C PHE A 78 -8.11 12.90 7.34
N ALA A 79 -7.22 12.67 6.39
CA ALA A 79 -7.53 12.82 4.98
C ALA A 79 -6.77 11.79 4.14
N ILE A 80 -7.29 11.57 2.94
CA ILE A 80 -6.75 10.60 2.00
C ILE A 80 -6.29 11.33 0.75
N VAL A 81 -5.08 11.01 0.30
CA VAL A 81 -4.57 11.47 -0.99
C VAL A 81 -4.48 10.26 -1.91
N PHE A 82 -5.31 10.23 -2.93
CA PHE A 82 -5.37 9.14 -3.90
C PHE A 82 -4.69 9.58 -5.19
N ALA A 83 -3.71 8.82 -5.68
CA ALA A 83 -3.05 9.07 -6.95
C ALA A 83 -3.17 7.86 -7.87
N ALA A 84 -3.81 8.04 -9.02
CA ALA A 84 -3.96 7.04 -10.06
C ALA A 84 -3.05 7.32 -11.25
N MET A 85 -2.29 6.35 -11.72
CA MET A 85 -1.25 6.47 -12.77
C MET A 85 -1.50 5.45 -13.88
N GLY A 86 -1.78 5.94 -15.09
CA GLY A 86 -2.02 5.08 -16.25
C GLY A 86 -3.27 4.20 -16.11
N VAL A 87 -4.25 4.61 -15.31
CA VAL A 87 -5.48 3.83 -15.11
C VAL A 87 -6.43 3.98 -16.30
N LYS A 88 -7.23 2.95 -16.57
CA LYS A 88 -8.25 3.01 -17.61
C LYS A 88 -9.41 3.93 -17.18
N HIS A 89 -10.15 4.44 -18.16
CA HIS A 89 -11.26 5.37 -17.91
C HIS A 89 -12.37 4.76 -17.04
N ASP A 90 -12.70 3.49 -17.24
CA ASP A 90 -13.68 2.76 -16.44
C ASP A 90 -13.25 2.60 -14.97
N VAL A 91 -11.97 2.34 -14.74
CA VAL A 91 -11.37 2.27 -13.40
C VAL A 91 -11.37 3.65 -12.72
N ALA A 92 -11.01 4.71 -13.46
CA ALA A 92 -11.06 6.07 -12.93
C ALA A 92 -12.49 6.50 -12.56
N ASP A 93 -13.48 6.18 -13.40
CA ASP A 93 -14.89 6.43 -13.12
C ASP A 93 -15.39 5.64 -11.91
N PHE A 94 -14.93 4.39 -11.76
CA PHE A 94 -15.23 3.57 -10.59
C PHE A 94 -14.75 4.22 -9.29
N PHE A 95 -13.51 4.72 -9.25
CA PHE A 95 -12.99 5.42 -8.07
C PHE A 95 -13.77 6.70 -7.77
N ARG A 96 -14.04 7.52 -8.80
CA ARG A 96 -14.83 8.76 -8.65
C ARG A 96 -16.20 8.50 -8.02
N ARG A 97 -16.97 7.58 -8.62
CA ARG A 97 -18.30 7.23 -8.11
C ARG A 97 -18.22 6.67 -6.70
N THR A 98 -17.28 5.78 -6.43
CA THR A 98 -17.13 5.19 -5.09
C THR A 98 -16.83 6.24 -4.02
N PHE A 99 -16.05 7.27 -4.35
CA PHE A 99 -15.71 8.35 -3.41
C PHE A 99 -16.83 9.39 -3.26
N GLU A 100 -17.57 9.66 -4.34
CA GLU A 100 -18.77 10.51 -4.32
C GLU A 100 -19.90 9.85 -3.49
N ASP A 101 -20.20 8.57 -3.74
CA ASP A 101 -21.30 7.83 -3.11
C ASP A 101 -21.07 7.55 -1.62
N SER A 102 -19.80 7.41 -1.20
CA SER A 102 -19.45 7.13 0.19
C SER A 102 -19.46 8.36 1.09
N GLY A 103 -19.67 9.57 0.54
CA GLY A 103 -19.49 10.83 1.26
C GLY A 103 -18.02 11.09 1.65
N ALA A 104 -17.08 10.26 1.23
CA ALA A 104 -15.64 10.42 1.48
C ALA A 104 -15.05 11.58 0.65
N SER A 105 -15.78 12.09 -0.34
CA SER A 105 -15.36 13.20 -1.20
C SER A 105 -14.94 14.46 -0.44
N SER A 106 -15.45 14.69 0.77
CA SER A 106 -15.03 15.82 1.62
C SER A 106 -13.63 15.69 2.20
N HIS A 107 -13.07 14.47 2.27
CA HIS A 107 -11.77 14.17 2.90
C HIS A 107 -10.77 13.48 1.96
N VAL A 108 -11.12 13.32 0.67
CA VAL A 108 -10.26 12.68 -0.34
C VAL A 108 -9.82 13.71 -1.38
N VAL A 109 -8.51 13.85 -1.57
CA VAL A 109 -7.92 14.57 -2.70
C VAL A 109 -7.46 13.55 -3.72
N MET A 110 -7.91 13.69 -4.97
CA MET A 110 -7.63 12.71 -6.01
C MET A 110 -6.83 13.32 -7.18
N TYR A 111 -5.73 12.67 -7.53
CA TYR A 111 -4.90 12.97 -8.71
C TYR A 111 -5.04 11.81 -9.69
N LEU A 112 -5.52 12.07 -10.89
CA LEU A 112 -5.74 11.05 -11.91
C LEU A 112 -4.88 11.33 -13.15
N ASN A 113 -4.14 10.30 -13.58
CA ASN A 113 -3.53 10.21 -14.90
C ASN A 113 -4.08 8.95 -15.59
N LEU A 114 -4.76 9.14 -16.71
CA LEU A 114 -5.37 8.07 -17.48
C LEU A 114 -4.35 7.37 -18.38
N ALA A 115 -4.71 6.17 -18.87
CA ALA A 115 -3.86 5.38 -19.75
C ALA A 115 -3.54 6.09 -21.08
N ASN A 116 -4.44 6.94 -21.57
CA ASN A 116 -4.29 7.74 -22.79
C ASN A 116 -3.61 9.10 -22.57
N ASP A 117 -3.34 9.48 -21.32
CA ASP A 117 -2.65 10.72 -21.00
C ASP A 117 -1.13 10.59 -21.21
N PRO A 118 -0.40 11.70 -21.39
CA PRO A 118 1.04 11.67 -21.61
C PRO A 118 1.81 10.93 -20.52
N VAL A 119 2.80 10.15 -20.95
CA VAL A 119 3.65 9.33 -20.08
C VAL A 119 4.44 10.18 -19.07
N VAL A 120 4.80 11.41 -19.44
CA VAL A 120 5.50 12.35 -18.56
C VAL A 120 4.63 12.79 -17.38
N GLU A 121 3.32 12.99 -17.58
CA GLU A 121 2.38 13.33 -16.50
C GLU A 121 2.28 12.19 -15.49
N ARG A 122 2.37 10.94 -15.95
CA ARG A 122 2.40 9.75 -15.10
C ARG A 122 3.57 9.76 -14.11
N LEU A 123 4.73 10.28 -14.53
CA LEU A 123 5.91 10.41 -13.67
C LEU A 123 5.79 11.54 -12.64
N ILE A 124 5.00 12.57 -12.95
CA ILE A 124 4.82 13.76 -12.10
C ILE A 124 3.66 13.56 -11.11
N THR A 125 2.63 12.80 -11.49
CA THR A 125 1.42 12.52 -10.70
C THR A 125 1.72 12.11 -9.25
N PRO A 126 2.56 11.08 -8.96
CA PRO A 126 2.84 10.71 -7.57
C PRO A 126 3.64 11.80 -6.83
N LYS A 127 4.49 12.55 -7.53
CA LYS A 127 5.27 13.65 -6.94
C LYS A 127 4.36 14.79 -6.46
N VAL A 128 3.36 15.15 -7.27
CA VAL A 128 2.35 16.16 -6.93
C VAL A 128 1.50 15.70 -5.75
N ALA A 129 1.02 14.45 -5.79
CA ALA A 129 0.22 13.87 -4.72
C ALA A 129 0.97 13.87 -3.37
N LEU A 130 2.24 13.45 -3.39
CA LEU A 130 3.07 13.45 -2.18
C LEU A 130 3.36 14.86 -1.67
N THR A 131 3.56 15.85 -2.54
CA THR A 131 3.72 17.25 -2.10
C THR A 131 2.47 17.80 -1.42
N ALA A 132 1.28 17.44 -1.91
CA ALA A 132 0.02 17.79 -1.24
C ALA A 132 -0.10 17.07 0.11
N ALA A 133 0.24 15.78 0.18
CA ALA A 133 0.22 15.00 1.41
C ALA A 133 1.15 15.57 2.47
N GLU A 134 2.39 15.93 2.10
CA GLU A 134 3.37 16.55 3.02
C GLU A 134 2.89 17.91 3.55
N TYR A 135 2.26 18.72 2.70
CA TYR A 135 1.69 19.99 3.13
C TYR A 135 0.58 19.79 4.17
N LEU A 136 -0.38 18.91 3.88
CA LEU A 136 -1.47 18.62 4.80
C LEU A 136 -0.96 17.98 6.11
N ALA A 137 0.05 17.11 6.02
CA ALA A 137 0.59 16.45 7.20
C ALA A 137 1.47 17.37 8.06
N PHE A 138 2.51 17.95 7.46
CA PHE A 138 3.56 18.62 8.23
C PHE A 138 3.26 20.10 8.51
N GLU A 139 2.42 20.76 7.71
CA GLU A 139 2.03 22.16 7.95
C GLU A 139 0.62 22.29 8.54
N LYS A 140 -0.34 21.46 8.12
CA LYS A 140 -1.70 21.48 8.68
C LYS A 140 -1.90 20.49 9.83
N GLY A 141 -0.91 19.64 10.12
CA GLY A 141 -0.94 18.73 11.26
C GLY A 141 -1.93 17.57 11.12
N MET A 142 -2.31 17.21 9.89
CA MET A 142 -3.27 16.13 9.63
C MET A 142 -2.58 14.77 9.45
N HIS A 143 -3.29 13.68 9.69
CA HIS A 143 -2.85 12.34 9.31
C HIS A 143 -3.33 12.03 7.90
N ILE A 144 -2.36 11.79 7.01
CA ILE A 144 -2.62 11.57 5.59
C ILE A 144 -2.32 10.11 5.24
N LEU A 145 -3.32 9.44 4.67
CA LEU A 145 -3.15 8.16 4.01
C LEU A 145 -3.02 8.39 2.50
N VAL A 146 -1.84 8.11 1.95
CA VAL A 146 -1.57 8.23 0.52
C VAL A 146 -1.70 6.86 -0.13
N ILE A 147 -2.55 6.75 -1.15
CA ILE A 147 -2.67 5.54 -1.97
C ILE A 147 -2.17 5.85 -3.37
N LEU A 148 -1.18 5.11 -3.83
CA LEU A 148 -0.57 5.28 -5.15
C LEU A 148 -0.86 4.03 -5.99
N THR A 149 -1.66 4.13 -7.05
CA THR A 149 -1.98 3.00 -7.95
C THR A 149 -1.85 3.43 -9.41
N ASP A 150 -1.29 2.71 -10.36
CA ASP A 150 -0.49 1.52 -10.22
C ASP A 150 1.00 1.89 -10.38
N MET A 151 1.83 1.52 -9.41
CA MET A 151 3.28 1.75 -9.45
C MET A 151 3.97 0.98 -10.59
N THR A 152 3.35 -0.08 -11.11
CA THR A 152 3.81 -0.75 -12.33
C THR A 152 3.69 0.18 -13.54
N SER A 153 2.58 0.90 -13.69
CA SER A 153 2.41 1.89 -14.75
C SER A 153 3.42 3.05 -14.64
N PHE A 154 3.79 3.43 -13.42
CA PHE A 154 4.88 4.40 -13.19
C PHE A 154 6.24 3.84 -13.63
N ALA A 155 6.59 2.61 -13.24
CA ALA A 155 7.85 1.98 -13.64
C ALA A 155 7.94 1.75 -15.16
N GLU A 156 6.82 1.42 -15.80
CA GLU A 156 6.71 1.31 -17.26
C GLU A 156 6.93 2.66 -17.94
N ALA A 157 6.33 3.73 -17.42
CA ALA A 157 6.57 5.08 -17.92
C ALA A 157 8.05 5.49 -17.80
N MET A 158 8.70 5.12 -16.69
CA MET A 158 10.14 5.35 -16.50
C MET A 158 10.98 4.60 -17.54
N ARG A 159 10.61 3.34 -17.81
CA ARG A 159 11.26 2.52 -18.84
C ARG A 159 11.11 3.13 -20.24
N GLU A 160 9.91 3.58 -20.58
CA GLU A 160 9.63 4.21 -21.86
C GLU A 160 10.47 5.48 -22.06
N VAL A 161 10.45 6.39 -21.07
CA VAL A 161 11.22 7.64 -21.13
C VAL A 161 12.73 7.38 -21.21
N SER A 162 13.24 6.43 -20.43
CA SER A 162 14.65 6.01 -20.45
C SER A 162 15.06 5.46 -21.83
N SER A 163 14.21 4.60 -22.42
CA SER A 163 14.43 4.07 -23.77
C SER A 163 14.38 5.16 -24.84
N SER A 164 13.46 6.11 -24.75
CA SER A 164 13.38 7.24 -25.69
C SER A 164 14.58 8.17 -25.60
N ARG A 165 15.24 8.25 -24.44
CA ARG A 165 16.49 9.00 -24.25
C ARG A 165 17.74 8.26 -24.73
N GLY A 166 17.62 6.99 -25.13
CA GLY A 166 18.76 6.16 -25.51
C GLY A 166 19.65 5.76 -24.33
N GLU A 167 19.10 5.74 -23.12
CA GLU A 167 19.83 5.26 -21.94
C GLU A 167 20.02 3.74 -22.01
N ILE A 168 21.13 3.24 -21.46
CA ILE A 168 21.41 1.80 -21.44
C ILE A 168 20.50 1.13 -20.41
N PRO A 169 19.65 0.15 -20.80
CA PRO A 169 18.77 -0.53 -19.88
C PRO A 169 19.54 -1.46 -18.93
N SER A 170 18.96 -1.70 -17.76
CA SER A 170 19.44 -2.64 -16.75
C SER A 170 18.56 -3.91 -16.72
N ARG A 171 18.23 -4.43 -15.53
CA ARG A 171 17.46 -5.66 -15.33
C ARG A 171 16.06 -5.58 -15.95
N LYS A 172 15.71 -6.59 -16.77
CA LYS A 172 14.43 -6.70 -17.51
C LYS A 172 14.05 -5.43 -18.31
N GLY A 173 15.03 -4.63 -18.73
CA GLY A 173 14.80 -3.44 -19.57
C GLY A 173 14.51 -2.14 -18.83
N TYR A 174 14.47 -2.12 -17.48
CA TYR A 174 14.23 -0.90 -16.70
C TYR A 174 15.50 -0.04 -16.55
N PRO A 175 15.36 1.28 -16.28
CA PRO A 175 16.51 2.15 -16.00
C PRO A 175 17.30 1.68 -14.77
N GLY A 176 18.62 1.84 -14.81
CA GLY A 176 19.50 1.48 -13.67
C GLY A 176 19.24 2.25 -12.39
N TYR A 177 18.53 3.38 -12.47
CA TYR A 177 18.16 4.25 -11.35
C TYR A 177 16.71 4.06 -10.87
N LEU A 178 16.01 2.99 -11.31
CA LEU A 178 14.64 2.70 -10.88
C LEU A 178 14.53 2.63 -9.34
N TYR A 179 15.51 2.02 -8.66
CA TYR A 179 15.55 1.97 -7.20
C TYR A 179 15.53 3.37 -6.58
N SER A 180 16.40 4.26 -7.04
CA SER A 180 16.53 5.61 -6.49
C SER A 180 15.27 6.45 -6.72
N GLU A 181 14.59 6.27 -7.85
CA GLU A 181 13.34 6.96 -8.15
C GLU A 181 12.18 6.46 -7.27
N LEU A 182 12.05 5.14 -7.11
CA LEU A 182 11.07 4.57 -6.17
C LEU A 182 11.36 5.00 -4.73
N ALA A 183 12.64 5.03 -4.33
CA ALA A 183 13.05 5.49 -3.00
C ALA A 183 12.68 6.95 -2.77
N THR A 184 12.85 7.81 -3.77
CA THR A 184 12.48 9.23 -3.69
C THR A 184 10.98 9.43 -3.45
N LEU A 185 10.13 8.52 -3.91
CA LEU A 185 8.68 8.55 -3.64
C LEU A 185 8.35 7.96 -2.26
N TYR A 186 8.82 6.75 -1.99
CA TYR A 186 8.44 6.01 -0.79
C TYR A 186 9.03 6.61 0.50
N GLU A 187 10.23 7.20 0.45
CA GLU A 187 10.86 7.86 1.61
C GLU A 187 10.23 9.21 2.00
N ARG A 188 9.17 9.64 1.31
CA ARG A 188 8.37 10.81 1.71
C ARG A 188 7.31 10.47 2.76
N ALA A 189 7.18 9.20 3.14
CA ALA A 189 6.39 8.74 4.27
C ALA A 189 7.11 8.98 5.61
N GLY A 190 6.34 9.12 6.69
CA GLY A 190 6.86 9.16 8.04
C GLY A 190 6.21 10.19 8.96
N ILE A 191 6.82 10.33 10.14
CA ILE A 191 6.47 11.30 11.18
C ILE A 191 7.69 12.18 11.45
N VAL A 192 7.47 13.48 11.60
CA VAL A 192 8.54 14.46 11.88
C VAL A 192 8.39 14.97 13.32
N LYS A 193 9.51 15.02 14.04
CA LYS A 193 9.55 15.53 15.43
C LYS A 193 8.96 16.93 15.51
N GLY A 194 8.02 17.11 16.44
CA GLY A 194 7.35 18.39 16.66
C GLY A 194 6.15 18.65 15.73
N CYS A 195 5.89 17.78 14.74
CA CYS A 195 4.68 17.78 13.94
C CYS A 195 3.72 16.70 14.45
N LYS A 196 2.43 17.03 14.60
CA LYS A 196 1.40 16.05 14.98
C LYS A 196 0.96 15.16 13.81
N GLY A 197 1.01 15.68 12.59
CA GLY A 197 0.59 14.97 11.39
C GLY A 197 1.57 13.88 10.94
N SER A 198 1.09 13.01 10.06
CA SER A 198 1.87 11.88 9.54
C SER A 198 1.53 11.59 8.09
N VAL A 199 2.50 11.13 7.30
CA VAL A 199 2.25 10.63 5.94
C VAL A 199 2.44 9.11 5.93
N THR A 200 1.35 8.38 5.72
CA THR A 200 1.35 6.91 5.56
C THR A 200 1.13 6.58 4.10
N GLN A 201 1.84 5.58 3.56
CA GLN A 201 1.73 5.22 2.14
C GLN A 201 1.26 3.77 1.95
N ILE A 202 0.32 3.57 1.04
CA ILE A 202 -0.04 2.28 0.46
C ILE A 202 0.19 2.35 -1.05
N PRO A 203 1.41 2.06 -1.53
CA PRO A 203 1.66 1.86 -2.95
C PRO A 203 1.03 0.54 -3.41
N ILE A 204 0.31 0.56 -4.53
CA ILE A 204 -0.27 -0.63 -5.14
C ILE A 204 0.49 -0.88 -6.42
N LEU A 205 0.98 -2.11 -6.58
CA LEU A 205 1.68 -2.54 -7.78
C LEU A 205 1.08 -3.83 -8.34
N THR A 206 0.99 -3.92 -9.65
CA THR A 206 0.61 -5.15 -10.34
C THR A 206 1.83 -5.90 -10.83
N MET A 207 2.10 -7.07 -10.26
CA MET A 207 3.23 -7.92 -10.62
C MET A 207 3.03 -8.52 -12.02
N PRO A 208 3.97 -8.31 -12.96
CA PRO A 208 3.92 -8.98 -14.25
C PRO A 208 4.00 -10.49 -14.08
N ASN A 209 3.02 -11.22 -14.63
CA ASN A 209 2.90 -12.69 -14.51
C ASN A 209 2.88 -13.21 -13.07
N ASP A 210 2.43 -12.40 -12.10
CA ASP A 210 2.47 -12.72 -10.67
C ASP A 210 3.89 -13.05 -10.15
N ASP A 211 4.94 -12.58 -10.85
CA ASP A 211 6.35 -12.83 -10.51
C ASP A 211 6.85 -11.82 -9.46
N ILE A 212 6.97 -12.27 -8.21
CA ILE A 212 7.50 -11.46 -7.10
C ILE A 212 8.99 -11.10 -7.27
N THR A 213 9.73 -11.82 -8.11
CA THR A 213 11.16 -11.54 -8.38
C THR A 213 11.37 -10.47 -9.45
N HIS A 214 10.28 -10.00 -10.06
CA HIS A 214 10.31 -8.92 -11.03
C HIS A 214 10.92 -7.63 -10.42
N PRO A 215 11.69 -6.81 -11.16
CA PRO A 215 12.31 -5.58 -10.65
C PRO A 215 11.39 -4.68 -9.84
N ILE A 216 10.13 -4.54 -10.24
CA ILE A 216 9.15 -3.67 -9.59
C ILE A 216 8.84 -4.12 -8.14
N PRO A 217 8.30 -5.34 -7.90
CA PRO A 217 8.07 -5.83 -6.54
C PRO A 217 9.37 -6.01 -5.75
N ASP A 218 10.45 -6.48 -6.37
CA ASP A 218 11.74 -6.70 -5.73
C ASP A 218 12.31 -5.39 -5.14
N LEU A 219 12.46 -4.35 -5.97
CA LEU A 219 12.97 -3.05 -5.52
C LEU A 219 12.01 -2.37 -4.53
N THR A 220 10.69 -2.52 -4.73
CA THR A 220 9.71 -2.00 -3.77
C THR A 220 9.85 -2.67 -2.41
N GLY A 221 10.02 -3.99 -2.35
CA GLY A 221 10.22 -4.75 -1.11
C GLY A 221 11.53 -4.44 -0.38
N TYR A 222 12.57 -4.01 -1.11
CA TYR A 222 13.82 -3.51 -0.51
C TYR A 222 13.65 -2.16 0.20
N ILE A 223 12.76 -1.30 -0.32
CA ILE A 223 12.56 0.05 0.21
C ILE A 223 11.50 0.07 1.31
N THR A 224 10.39 -0.63 1.11
CA THR A 224 9.20 -0.59 1.98
C THR A 224 9.34 -1.47 3.22
N GLU A 225 8.51 -1.22 4.24
CA GLU A 225 8.58 -1.94 5.53
C GLU A 225 7.69 -3.20 5.57
N GLY A 226 7.55 -3.90 4.45
CA GLY A 226 6.70 -5.07 4.32
C GLY A 226 5.92 -5.06 3.01
N GLN A 227 4.90 -5.91 2.92
CA GLN A 227 4.01 -5.99 1.78
C GLN A 227 2.74 -6.76 2.14
N ILE A 228 1.64 -6.46 1.45
CA ILE A 228 0.40 -7.25 1.45
C ILE A 228 0.30 -7.91 0.08
N VAL A 229 0.21 -9.23 0.01
CA VAL A 229 0.19 -9.97 -1.26
C VAL A 229 -1.21 -10.48 -1.55
N LEU A 230 -1.74 -10.13 -2.72
CA LEU A 230 -2.97 -10.70 -3.25
C LEU A 230 -2.66 -11.99 -4.01
N ASP A 231 -3.48 -13.01 -3.76
CA ASP A 231 -3.25 -14.35 -4.24
C ASP A 231 -4.37 -14.80 -5.19
N ARG A 232 -3.96 -15.23 -6.39
CA ARG A 232 -4.88 -15.66 -7.43
C ARG A 232 -5.65 -16.92 -7.07
N THR A 233 -5.05 -17.83 -6.30
CA THR A 233 -5.71 -19.07 -5.90
C THR A 233 -6.85 -18.80 -4.92
N LEU A 234 -6.68 -17.82 -4.02
CA LEU A 234 -7.76 -17.37 -3.13
C LEU A 234 -8.89 -16.71 -3.92
N PHE A 235 -8.54 -15.86 -4.89
CA PHE A 235 -9.52 -15.20 -5.73
C PHE A 235 -10.33 -16.19 -6.59
N GLN A 236 -9.68 -17.21 -7.16
CA GLN A 236 -10.35 -18.27 -7.92
C GLN A 236 -11.30 -19.12 -7.07
N LYS A 237 -11.09 -19.18 -5.75
CA LYS A 237 -12.01 -19.82 -4.79
C LYS A 237 -13.19 -18.92 -4.39
N GLY A 238 -13.27 -17.70 -4.91
CA GLY A 238 -14.31 -16.73 -4.58
C GLY A 238 -14.09 -15.99 -3.25
N ILE A 239 -12.87 -16.00 -2.71
CA ILE A 239 -12.54 -15.31 -1.46
C ILE A 239 -12.23 -13.84 -1.75
N TYR A 240 -12.83 -12.94 -0.95
CA TYR A 240 -12.57 -11.50 -1.01
C TYR A 240 -12.42 -10.88 0.39
N PRO A 241 -11.41 -10.02 0.64
CA PRO A 241 -10.28 -9.74 -0.25
C PRO A 241 -9.31 -10.93 -0.33
N PRO A 242 -8.70 -11.23 -1.49
CA PRO A 242 -7.86 -12.41 -1.68
C PRO A 242 -6.44 -12.21 -1.12
N ILE A 243 -6.31 -11.87 0.16
CA ILE A 243 -5.03 -11.60 0.82
C ILE A 243 -4.42 -12.91 1.30
N ASN A 244 -3.21 -13.23 0.85
CA ASN A 244 -2.44 -14.35 1.38
C ASN A 244 -1.56 -13.87 2.53
N VAL A 245 -1.89 -14.34 3.73
CA VAL A 245 -1.26 -13.89 4.98
C VAL A 245 0.17 -14.35 5.15
N LEU A 246 0.58 -15.47 4.54
CA LEU A 246 1.93 -16.02 4.70
C LEU A 246 3.04 -15.18 4.06
N PRO A 247 2.92 -14.76 2.78
CA PRO A 247 3.89 -13.85 2.16
C PRO A 247 3.65 -12.37 2.51
N SER A 248 2.56 -12.06 3.22
CA SER A 248 2.25 -10.70 3.68
C SER A 248 2.93 -10.41 5.02
N LEU A 249 3.49 -9.23 5.18
CA LEU A 249 4.24 -8.83 6.38
C LEU A 249 4.11 -7.32 6.60
N SER A 250 3.94 -6.90 7.85
CA SER A 250 4.15 -5.52 8.29
C SER A 250 5.27 -5.50 9.34
N ARG A 251 6.45 -4.97 8.99
CA ARG A 251 7.65 -5.02 9.86
C ARG A 251 7.51 -4.11 11.10
N LEU A 252 6.67 -3.08 11.02
CA LEU A 252 6.44 -2.12 12.11
C LEU A 252 5.25 -2.51 13.01
N MET A 253 4.49 -3.54 12.65
CA MET A 253 3.28 -3.95 13.38
C MET A 253 3.53 -4.14 14.88
N LYS A 254 4.60 -4.85 15.25
CA LYS A 254 4.93 -5.17 16.64
C LYS A 254 5.06 -3.93 17.56
N ASP A 255 5.41 -2.78 16.99
CA ASP A 255 5.67 -1.55 17.73
C ASP A 255 4.45 -0.61 17.76
N GLY A 256 3.36 -0.97 17.07
CA GLY A 256 2.12 -0.19 16.97
C GLY A 256 0.85 -0.97 17.34
N ILE A 257 0.98 -2.19 17.87
CA ILE A 257 -0.11 -2.99 18.44
C ILE A 257 0.11 -3.24 19.94
N GLY A 258 -0.86 -3.86 20.61
CA GLY A 258 -0.78 -4.14 22.05
C GLY A 258 -1.40 -3.05 22.93
N GLU A 259 -1.08 -3.11 24.22
CA GLU A 259 -1.60 -2.20 25.25
C GLU A 259 -1.34 -0.73 24.90
N GLY A 260 -2.37 0.10 25.03
CA GLY A 260 -2.30 1.54 24.73
C GLY A 260 -2.47 1.91 23.25
N TYR A 261 -2.47 0.93 22.33
CA TYR A 261 -2.78 1.16 20.92
C TYR A 261 -4.02 0.38 20.47
N THR A 262 -3.98 -0.95 20.55
CA THR A 262 -5.08 -1.82 20.11
C THR A 262 -5.62 -2.63 21.29
N ARG A 263 -5.40 -3.95 21.29
CA ARG A 263 -5.75 -4.86 22.39
C ARG A 263 -4.49 -5.58 22.86
N GLU A 264 -4.41 -5.89 24.16
CA GLU A 264 -3.21 -6.47 24.78
C GLU A 264 -2.74 -7.79 24.15
N ASP A 265 -3.69 -8.65 23.76
CA ASP A 265 -3.48 -9.98 23.19
C ASP A 265 -3.30 -9.96 21.66
N HIS A 266 -3.29 -8.78 21.03
CA HIS A 266 -3.25 -8.67 19.56
C HIS A 266 -2.01 -9.37 18.98
N GLN A 267 -0.84 -9.15 19.56
CA GLN A 267 0.41 -9.78 19.10
C GLN A 267 0.36 -11.31 19.21
N ASP A 268 -0.12 -11.83 20.34
CA ASP A 268 -0.18 -13.26 20.61
C ASP A 268 -1.20 -13.94 19.69
N LEU A 269 -2.37 -13.31 19.51
CA LEU A 269 -3.40 -13.78 18.60
C LEU A 269 -2.89 -13.83 17.15
N ALA A 270 -2.24 -12.76 16.70
CA ALA A 270 -1.69 -12.69 15.35
C ALA A 270 -0.65 -13.79 15.10
N ASN A 271 0.27 -13.99 16.06
CA ASN A 271 1.29 -15.04 15.99
C ASN A 271 0.66 -16.45 15.96
N GLN A 272 -0.34 -16.69 16.80
CA GLN A 272 -1.02 -17.98 16.87
C GLN A 272 -1.81 -18.28 15.58
N LEU A 273 -2.51 -17.28 15.04
CA LEU A 273 -3.23 -17.40 13.77
C LEU A 273 -2.26 -17.66 12.61
N PHE A 274 -1.14 -16.94 12.55
CA PHE A 274 -0.11 -17.14 11.53
C PHE A 274 0.49 -18.54 11.61
N SER A 275 0.89 -18.99 12.81
CA SER A 275 1.45 -20.33 13.02
C SER A 275 0.43 -21.42 12.67
N SER A 276 -0.83 -21.25 13.08
CA SER A 276 -1.91 -22.19 12.76
C SER A 276 -2.12 -22.29 11.25
N TYR A 277 -2.17 -21.15 10.55
CA TYR A 277 -2.39 -21.12 9.10
C TYR A 277 -1.20 -21.68 8.31
N ALA A 278 0.04 -21.46 8.77
CA ALA A 278 1.22 -22.10 8.19
C ALA A 278 1.15 -23.63 8.32
N HIS A 279 0.73 -24.12 9.49
CA HIS A 279 0.53 -25.55 9.75
C HIS A 279 -0.51 -26.17 8.82
N VAL A 280 -1.59 -25.44 8.47
CA VAL A 280 -2.57 -25.90 7.46
C VAL A 280 -1.91 -26.16 6.10
N GLY A 281 -0.96 -25.31 5.71
CA GLY A 281 -0.21 -25.48 4.46
C GLY A 281 0.59 -26.78 4.44
N GLU A 282 1.30 -27.07 5.54
CA GLU A 282 2.05 -28.31 5.72
C GLU A 282 1.14 -29.54 5.77
N ALA A 283 0.03 -29.46 6.51
CA ALA A 283 -0.95 -30.54 6.62
C ALA A 283 -1.60 -30.86 5.26
N ARG A 284 -1.95 -29.85 4.46
CA ARG A 284 -2.47 -30.04 3.10
C ARG A 284 -1.43 -30.63 2.15
N ALA A 285 -0.17 -30.22 2.27
CA ALA A 285 0.91 -30.82 1.51
C ALA A 285 1.09 -32.30 1.86
N LEU A 286 1.05 -32.64 3.16
CA LEU A 286 1.12 -34.02 3.63
C LEU A 286 -0.08 -34.85 3.13
N ALA A 287 -1.30 -34.32 3.26
CA ALA A 287 -2.53 -34.96 2.76
C ALA A 287 -2.45 -35.30 1.27
N SER A 288 -1.81 -34.44 0.46
CA SER A 288 -1.65 -34.69 -0.98
C SER A 288 -0.74 -35.88 -1.29
N VAL A 289 0.11 -36.30 -0.35
CA VAL A 289 1.07 -37.41 -0.50
C VAL A 289 0.52 -38.71 0.08
N ILE A 290 -0.03 -38.68 1.30
CA ILE A 290 -0.46 -39.89 2.04
C ILE A 290 -1.97 -40.12 2.05
N GLY A 291 -2.77 -39.14 1.61
CA GLY A 291 -4.23 -39.13 1.71
C GLY A 291 -4.74 -38.47 2.99
N GLU A 292 -5.92 -37.84 2.91
CA GLU A 292 -6.51 -37.13 4.07
C GLU A 292 -6.85 -38.06 5.24
N ASP A 293 -7.21 -39.31 4.96
CA ASP A 293 -7.57 -40.29 6.00
C ASP A 293 -6.39 -40.71 6.88
N GLU A 294 -5.16 -40.62 6.36
CA GLU A 294 -3.93 -40.99 7.07
C GLU A 294 -3.34 -39.83 7.89
N LEU A 295 -3.96 -38.64 7.86
CA LEU A 295 -3.53 -37.52 8.67
C LEU A 295 -3.78 -37.74 10.17
N SER A 296 -2.95 -37.11 11.00
CA SER A 296 -3.15 -37.10 12.44
C SER A 296 -4.47 -36.42 12.82
N PRO A 297 -5.10 -36.77 13.96
CA PRO A 297 -6.35 -36.12 14.39
C PRO A 297 -6.22 -34.61 14.60
N ILE A 298 -5.00 -34.11 14.83
CA ILE A 298 -4.72 -32.68 14.98
C ILE A 298 -4.69 -32.02 13.60
N ASP A 299 -3.99 -32.61 12.62
CA ASP A 299 -3.90 -32.07 11.26
C ASP A 299 -5.27 -32.02 10.58
N LYS A 300 -6.11 -33.05 10.81
CA LYS A 300 -7.50 -33.07 10.33
C LYS A 300 -8.37 -31.93 10.90
N LYS A 301 -8.04 -31.41 12.09
CA LYS A 301 -8.74 -30.25 12.68
C LYS A 301 -8.22 -28.91 12.16
N TYR A 302 -6.97 -28.86 11.70
CA TYR A 302 -6.37 -27.67 11.15
C TYR A 302 -6.86 -27.38 9.71
N ILE A 303 -7.08 -28.44 8.91
CA ILE A 303 -7.54 -28.35 7.50
C ILE A 303 -8.98 -27.89 7.38
#